data_AF-A0A7Y4GWT6-F1
#
_entry.id   AF-A0A7Y4GWT6-F1
#
_cell.length_a   1.000
_cell.length_b   1.000
_cell.length_c   1.000
_cell.angle_alpha   90.00
_cell.angle_beta   90.00
_cell.angle_gamma   90.00
#
_symmetry.space_group_name_H-M   'P 1'
#
loop_
_entity.id
_entity.type
_entity.pdbx_description
1 polymer ?
#
loop_
_entity_poly.entity_id
_entity_poly.type
_entity_poly.pdbx_seq_one_letter_code
_entity_poly.pdbx_strand_id
1 'polypeptide(L)' 'MNTPDQDIILRAMEDARRILGEYIAPGPRDATLTVHRLITVLDRDEVVHALDRMKKRRTLRLVE' A
#
# COMPACT_ATOMS: atom_id res chain seq x y z
N MET A 1 -7.98 1.33 -18.82
CA MET A 1 -7.86 2.42 -17.83
C MET A 1 -7.87 1.78 -16.46
N ASN A 2 -6.86 2.02 -15.63
CA ASN A 2 -6.94 1.63 -14.21
C ASN A 2 -8.05 2.44 -13.54
N THR A 3 -8.74 1.83 -12.59
CA THR A 3 -9.65 2.60 -11.73
C THR A 3 -8.82 3.47 -10.78
N PRO A 4 -9.31 4.64 -10.34
CA PRO A 4 -8.58 5.50 -9.41
C PRO A 4 -8.07 4.77 -8.16
N ASP A 5 -8.85 3.81 -7.65
CA ASP A 5 -8.46 2.97 -6.52
C ASP A 5 -7.24 2.08 -6.82
N GLN A 6 -7.14 1.52 -8.04
CA GLN A 6 -6.00 0.70 -8.43
C GLN A 6 -4.72 1.54 -8.50
N ASP A 7 -4.82 2.79 -9.00
CA ASP A 7 -3.67 3.69 -9.05
C ASP A 7 -3.21 4.12 -7.64
N ILE A 8 -4.16 4.35 -6.72
CA ILE A 8 -3.85 4.63 -5.31
C ILE A 8 -3.10 3.45 -4.68
N ILE A 9 -3.61 2.22 -4.84
CA ILE A 9 -2.96 1.03 -4.29
C ILE A 9 -1.60 0.80 -4.95
N LEU A 10 -1.47 0.97 -6.27
CA LEU A 10 -0.20 0.79 -6.97
C LEU A 10 0.86 1.75 -6.45
N ARG A 11 0.53 3.04 -6.30
CA ARG A 11 1.44 4.05 -5.73
C ARG A 11 1.87 3.69 -4.31
N ALA A 12 0.94 3.28 -3.45
CA ALA A 12 1.26 2.86 -2.10
C ALA A 12 2.19 1.64 -2.07
N MET A 13 1.99 0.68 -2.98
CA MET A 13 2.87 -0.49 -3.12
C MET A 13 4.27 -0.12 -3.63
N GLU A 14 4.37 0.84 -4.56
CA GLU A 14 5.65 1.36 -5.04
C GLU A 14 6.42 2.07 -3.93
N ASP A 15 5.74 2.91 -3.14
CA ASP A 15 6.33 3.58 -1.97
C ASP A 15 6.79 2.57 -0.91
N ALA A 16 5.97 1.57 -0.59
CA ALA A 16 6.33 0.51 0.35
C ALA A 16 7.55 -0.29 -0.13
N ARG A 17 7.60 -0.64 -1.43
CA ARG A 17 8.76 -1.33 -2.02
C ARG A 17 10.02 -0.48 -1.95
N ARG A 18 9.91 0.83 -2.16
CA ARG A 18 11.05 1.75 -2.02
C ARG A 18 11.56 1.80 -0.58
N ILE A 19 10.67 1.89 0.41
CA ILE A 19 11.04 1.88 1.84
C ILE A 19 11.77 0.58 2.21
N LEU A 20 11.29 -0.57 1.72
CA LEU A 20 11.97 -1.85 1.92
C LEU A 20 13.33 -1.90 1.20
N GLY A 21 13.41 -1.33 -0.01
CA GLY A 21 14.66 -1.18 -0.78
C GLY A 21 15.73 -0.41 -0.01
N GLU A 22 15.35 0.67 0.66
CA GLU A 22 16.24 1.46 1.52
C GLU A 22 16.72 0.66 2.74
N TYR A 23 15.86 -0.18 3.33
CA TYR A 23 16.23 -1.03 4.47
C TYR A 23 17.22 -2.15 4.09
N ILE A 24 17.06 -2.77 2.92
CA ILE A 24 17.95 -3.86 2.47
C ILE A 24 19.30 -3.36 1.95
N ALA A 25 19.43 -2.06 1.68
CA ALA A 25 20.69 -1.48 1.22
C ALA A 25 21.83 -1.71 2.26
N PRO A 26 23.10 -1.77 1.81
CA PRO A 26 24.23 -1.82 2.73
C PRO A 26 24.31 -0.54 3.57
N GLY A 27 24.41 -0.67 4.90
CA GLY A 27 24.52 0.46 5.82
C GLY A 27 23.86 0.19 7.18
N PRO A 28 23.84 1.19 8.09
CA PRO A 28 23.07 1.13 9.32
C PRO A 28 21.58 0.93 9.00
N ARG A 29 20.94 -0.03 9.67
CA ARG A 29 19.53 -0.38 9.46
C ARG A 29 18.76 -0.16 10.75
N ASP A 30 17.59 0.47 10.60
CA ASP A 30 16.64 0.65 11.69
C ASP A 30 15.30 0.04 11.29
N ALA A 31 15.06 -1.18 11.78
CA ALA A 31 13.83 -1.92 11.49
C ALA A 31 12.59 -1.20 12.06
N THR A 32 12.72 -0.54 13.21
CA THR A 32 11.61 0.19 13.84
C THR A 32 11.22 1.38 12.99
N LEU A 33 12.18 2.17 12.54
CA LEU A 33 11.93 3.29 11.63
C LEU A 33 11.33 2.81 10.31
N THR A 34 11.84 1.72 9.74
CA THR A 34 11.30 1.14 8.50
C THR A 34 9.84 0.71 8.67
N VAL A 35 9.49 0.03 9.76
CA VAL A 35 8.11 -0.38 10.05
C VAL A 35 7.20 0.83 10.22
N HIS A 36 7.62 1.86 10.96
CA HIS A 36 6.84 3.10 11.08
C HIS A 36 6.58 3.75 9.72
N ARG A 37 7.59 3.82 8.85
CA ARG A 37 7.43 4.38 7.50
C ARG A 37 6.46 3.56 6.64
N LEU A 38 6.48 2.24 6.76
CA LEU A 38 5.52 1.37 6.07
C LEU A 38 4.09 1.60 6.57
N ILE A 39 3.88 1.73 7.88
CA ILE A 39 2.58 2.06 8.47
C ILE A 39 2.09 3.41 7.91
N THR A 40 2.93 4.44 7.86
CA THR A 40 2.56 5.76 7.32
C THR A 40 2.14 5.73 5.83
N VAL A 41 2.57 4.74 5.05
CA VAL A 41 2.15 4.58 3.65
C VAL A 41 0.88 3.74 3.55
N LEU A 42 0.83 2.61 4.25
CA LEU A 42 -0.25 1.63 4.13
C LEU A 42 -1.51 2.02 4.89
N ASP A 43 -1.38 2.85 5.92
CA ASP A 43 -2.48 3.33 6.78
C ASP A 43 -3.04 4.69 6.34
N ARG A 44 -2.64 5.20 5.17
CA ARG A 44 -3.25 6.43 4.63
C ARG A 44 -4.72 6.18 4.33
N ASP A 45 -5.59 7.10 4.73
CA ASP A 45 -7.04 7.02 4.50
C ASP A 45 -7.40 6.69 3.05
N GLU A 46 -6.70 7.28 2.09
CA GLU A 46 -6.91 7.01 0.66
C GLU A 46 -6.66 5.54 0.29
N VAL A 47 -5.62 4.92 0.86
CA VAL A 47 -5.21 3.53 0.62
C VAL A 47 -6.21 2.58 1.27
N VAL A 48 -6.55 2.85 2.54
CA VAL A 48 -7.54 2.06 3.30
C VAL A 48 -8.90 2.09 2.60
N HIS A 49 -9.38 3.28 2.22
CA HIS A 49 -10.66 3.43 1.54
C HIS A 49 -10.66 2.85 0.13
N ALA A 50 -9.58 3.02 -0.64
CA ALA A 50 -9.46 2.40 -1.97
C ALA A 50 -9.51 0.87 -1.88
N LEU A 51 -8.81 0.28 -0.91
CA LEU A 51 -8.80 -1.16 -0.70
C LEU A 51 -10.18 -1.68 -0.30
N ASP A 52 -10.89 -0.99 0.60
CA ASP A 52 -12.26 -1.35 1.00
C ASP A 52 -13.23 -1.30 -0.18
N ARG A 53 -13.20 -0.22 -0.99
CA ARG A 53 -14.01 -0.12 -2.21
C ARG A 53 -13.70 -1.23 -3.22
N MET A 54 -12.43 -1.60 -3.39
CA MET A 54 -12.03 -2.70 -4.27
C MET A 54 -12.56 -4.05 -3.76
N LYS A 55 -12.46 -4.31 -2.46
CA LYS A 55 -13.00 -5.53 -1.84
C LYS A 55 -14.52 -5.61 -2.00
N LYS A 56 -15.24 -4.54 -1.70
CA LYS A 56 -16.71 -4.46 -1.88
C LYS A 56 -17.13 -4.75 -3.32
N ARG A 57 -16.46 -4.12 -4.30
CA ARG A 57 -16.73 -4.38 -5.74
C ARG A 57 -16.48 -5.83 -6.13
N ARG A 58 -15.45 -6.49 -5.56
CA ARG A 58 -15.18 -7.91 -5.80
C ARG A 58 -16.26 -8.80 -5.17
N THR A 59 -16.70 -8.51 -3.95
CA THR A 59 -17.76 -9.27 -3.28
C THR A 59 -19.08 -9.21 -4.05
N LEU A 60 -19.46 -8.02 -4.54
CA LEU A 60 -20.70 -7.86 -5.32
C LEU A 60 -20.69 -8.68 -6.63
N ARG A 61 -19.53 -8.81 -7.29
CA ARG A 61 -19.38 -9.65 -8.51
C ARG A 61 -19.41 -11.16 -8.26
N LEU A 62 -19.33 -11.61 -7.00
CA LEU A 62 -19.35 -13.03 -6.65
C LEU A 62 -20.76 -13.50 -6.23
N VAL A 63 -21.70 -12.57 -6.03
CA VAL A 63 -23.08 -12.86 -5.63
C VAL A 63 -24.10 -12.68 -6.78
N GLU A 64 -23.62 -12.31 -7.97
CA GLU A 64 -24.34 -12.35 -9.26
C GLU A 64 -23.99 -13.63 -10.02
#